data_AF-A0A8S3HPF0-F1
#
_entry.id   AF-A0A8S3HPF0-F1
#
_cell.length_a   1.000
_cell.length_b   1.000
_cell.length_c   1.000
_cell.angle_alpha   90.00
_cell.angle_beta   90.00
_cell.angle_gamma   90.00
#
_symmetry.space_group_name_H-M   'P 1'
#
loop_
_entity.id
_entity.type
_entity.pdbx_description
1 polymer ?
#
loop_
_entity_poly.entity_id
_entity_poly.type
_entity_poly.pdbx_seq_one_letter_code
_entity_poly.pdbx_strand_id
1 'polypeptide(L)'
;MRDINVSTSNGTNNIETDLSSIDTSDDDINLFENYIEQSQDVFVKTKEADEPLLRDNPSRYVLFPIKYHDVWKMYKRALAS
;
A
#
# COMPACT_ATOMS: atom_id res chain seq x y z
N MET A 1 49.02 -2.64 19.29
CA MET A 1 47.56 -2.49 19.45
C MET A 1 46.96 -2.51 18.06
N ARG A 2 46.24 -3.61 17.71
CA ARG A 2 45.36 -3.84 16.52
C ARG A 2 46.02 -3.59 15.14
N ASP A 3 45.69 -4.29 14.04
CA ASP A 3 44.36 -4.63 13.56
C ASP A 3 44.23 -6.07 13.04
N ILE A 4 43.07 -6.65 13.30
CA ILE A 4 42.60 -7.93 12.78
C ILE A 4 42.01 -7.64 11.40
N ASN A 5 42.58 -8.21 10.34
CA ASN A 5 41.95 -8.19 9.02
C ASN A 5 40.72 -9.10 9.05
N VAL A 6 39.54 -8.50 9.15
CA VAL A 6 38.25 -9.16 8.91
C VAL A 6 38.02 -9.18 7.40
N SER A 7 38.23 -10.33 6.79
CA SER A 7 37.72 -10.61 5.45
C SER A 7 36.23 -10.86 5.54
N THR A 8 35.41 -9.84 5.33
CA THR A 8 33.98 -10.03 5.11
C THR A 8 33.79 -10.54 3.68
N SER A 9 33.77 -11.87 3.51
CA SER A 9 33.25 -12.48 2.29
C SER A 9 31.73 -12.29 2.27
N ASN A 10 31.26 -11.21 1.64
CA ASN A 10 29.87 -11.11 1.25
C ASN A 10 29.64 -12.06 0.07
N GLY A 11 29.52 -13.36 0.37
CA GLY A 11 28.96 -14.33 -0.54
C GLY A 11 27.47 -14.04 -0.68
N THR A 12 27.12 -13.11 -1.58
CA THR A 12 25.77 -13.06 -2.12
C THR A 12 25.61 -14.31 -2.98
N ASN A 13 25.13 -15.38 -2.37
CA ASN A 13 24.56 -16.49 -3.11
C ASN A 13 23.36 -15.90 -3.86
N ASN A 14 23.54 -15.63 -5.14
CA ASN A 14 22.44 -15.42 -6.05
C ASN A 14 21.72 -16.76 -6.13
N ILE A 15 20.76 -16.97 -5.24
CA ILE A 15 19.79 -18.03 -5.39
C ILE A 15 18.89 -17.55 -6.54
N GLU A 16 19.33 -17.76 -7.78
CA GLU A 16 18.40 -17.83 -8.90
C GLU A 16 17.54 -19.07 -8.63
N THR A 17 16.45 -18.87 -7.91
CA THR A 17 15.38 -19.86 -7.87
C THR A 17 14.81 -19.93 -9.27
N ASP A 18 15.23 -20.93 -10.05
CA ASP A 18 14.60 -21.26 -11.31
C ASP A 18 13.17 -21.72 -11.02
N LEU A 19 12.22 -20.80 -11.13
CA LEU A 19 10.80 -21.02 -10.87
C LEU A 19 10.14 -21.93 -11.92
N SER A 20 10.86 -22.34 -12.97
CA SER A 20 10.30 -23.11 -14.09
C SER A 20 10.09 -24.60 -13.81
N SER A 21 10.58 -25.13 -12.68
CA SER A 21 10.45 -26.55 -12.30
C SER A 21 9.48 -26.81 -11.14
N ILE A 22 8.69 -25.81 -10.73
CA ILE A 22 7.64 -26.00 -9.74
C ILE A 22 6.43 -26.63 -10.46
N ASP A 23 6.32 -27.95 -10.34
CA ASP A 23 5.19 -28.76 -10.83
C ASP A 23 3.98 -28.57 -9.90
N THR A 24 3.54 -27.32 -9.77
CA THR A 24 2.33 -26.97 -9.00
C THR A 24 1.14 -27.15 -9.91
N SER A 25 0.17 -27.95 -9.47
CA SER A 25 -0.99 -28.29 -10.28
C SER A 25 -1.73 -27.02 -10.71
N ASP A 26 -2.30 -27.04 -11.92
CA ASP A 26 -3.06 -25.91 -12.44
C ASP A 26 -4.21 -25.52 -11.48
N ASP A 27 -4.74 -26.48 -10.70
CA ASP A 27 -5.76 -26.24 -9.68
C ASP A 27 -5.23 -25.43 -8.48
N ASP A 28 -3.98 -25.65 -8.06
CA ASP A 28 -3.33 -24.92 -6.97
C ASP A 28 -3.00 -23.48 -7.36
N ILE A 29 -2.63 -23.25 -8.64
CA ILE A 29 -2.40 -21.90 -9.20
C ILE A 29 -3.71 -21.09 -9.18
N ASN A 30 -4.82 -21.70 -9.62
CA ASN A 30 -6.13 -21.07 -9.62
C ASN A 30 -6.64 -20.73 -8.21
N LEU A 31 -6.35 -21.58 -7.23
CA LEU A 31 -6.70 -21.32 -5.83
C LEU A 31 -5.90 -20.13 -5.24
N PHE A 32 -4.64 -19.99 -5.64
CA PHE A 32 -3.79 -18.88 -5.20
C PHE A 32 -4.17 -17.54 -5.86
N GLU A 33 -4.46 -17.52 -7.16
CA GLU A 33 -4.94 -16.30 -7.83
C GLU A 33 -6.24 -15.78 -7.21
N ASN A 34 -7.19 -16.68 -6.94
CA ASN A 34 -8.46 -16.31 -6.29
C ASN A 34 -8.24 -15.73 -4.87
N TYR A 35 -7.34 -16.33 -4.07
CA TYR A 35 -7.01 -15.81 -2.75
C TYR A 35 -6.41 -14.41 -2.82
N ILE A 36 -5.53 -14.15 -3.80
CA ILE A 36 -4.96 -12.82 -4.01
C ILE A 36 -6.05 -11.83 -4.45
N GLU A 37 -6.90 -12.17 -5.43
CA GLU A 37 -7.97 -11.29 -5.90
C GLU A 37 -8.95 -10.91 -4.78
N GLN A 38 -9.33 -11.88 -3.95
CA GLN A 38 -10.19 -11.63 -2.79
C GLN A 38 -9.49 -10.78 -1.71
N SER A 39 -8.17 -10.90 -1.58
CA SER A 39 -7.37 -10.10 -0.63
C SER A 39 -7.16 -8.64 -1.06
N GLN A 40 -7.18 -8.33 -2.36
CA GLN A 40 -7.05 -6.96 -2.87
C GLN A 40 -8.21 -6.07 -2.42
N ASP A 41 -9.43 -6.59 -2.43
CA ASP A 41 -10.63 -5.84 -2.03
C ASP A 41 -10.64 -5.53 -0.51
N VAL A 42 -10.17 -6.48 0.31
CA VAL A 42 -10.04 -6.29 1.77
C VAL A 42 -8.99 -5.24 2.11
N PHE A 43 -7.90 -5.18 1.34
CA PHE A 43 -6.85 -4.18 1.54
C PHE A 43 -7.28 -2.76 1.17
N VAL A 44 -8.09 -2.60 0.12
CA VAL A 44 -8.63 -1.29 -0.27
C VAL A 44 -9.64 -0.82 0.76
N LYS A 45 -10.57 -1.68 1.18
CA LYS A 45 -11.60 -1.35 2.18
C LYS A 45 -11.04 -0.91 3.53
N THR A 46 -9.93 -1.52 3.97
CA THR A 46 -9.27 -1.12 5.23
C THR A 46 -8.61 0.25 5.13
N LYS A 47 -7.98 0.57 3.99
CA LYS A 47 -7.38 1.89 3.74
C LYS A 47 -8.40 3.01 3.65
N GLU A 48 -9.56 2.76 3.04
CA GLU A 48 -10.65 3.75 2.97
C GLU A 48 -11.10 4.20 4.36
N ALA A 49 -11.15 3.27 5.33
CA ALA A 49 -11.51 3.58 6.71
C ALA A 49 -10.46 4.44 7.44
N ASP A 50 -9.19 4.30 7.07
CA ASP A 50 -8.09 5.11 7.61
C ASP A 50 -8.03 6.51 6.98
N GLU A 51 -8.62 6.70 5.80
CA GLU A 51 -8.60 7.98 5.10
C GLU A 51 -9.44 9.04 5.84
N PRO A 52 -8.83 10.12 6.36
CA PRO A 52 -9.52 11.12 7.17
C PRO A 52 -10.59 11.93 6.42
N LEU A 53 -10.58 11.92 5.09
CA LEU A 53 -11.57 12.61 4.26
C LEU A 53 -12.85 11.78 4.05
N LEU A 54 -12.75 10.46 4.11
CA LEU A 54 -13.87 9.53 3.91
C LEU A 54 -14.57 9.15 5.22
N ARG A 55 -14.00 9.53 6.36
CA ARG A 55 -14.61 9.32 7.68
C ARG A 55 -15.75 10.30 7.95
N ASP A 56 -16.87 9.75 8.41
CA ASP A 56 -18.01 10.54 8.89
C ASP A 56 -17.60 11.44 10.07
N ASN A 57 -18.08 12.70 10.06
CA ASN A 57 -17.84 13.65 11.13
C ASN A 57 -19.17 14.25 11.65
N PRO A 58 -19.89 13.53 12.50
CA PRO A 58 -21.18 13.98 13.02
C PRO A 58 -21.06 15.24 13.88
N SER A 59 -19.87 15.59 14.39
CA SER A 59 -19.67 16.77 15.26
C SER A 59 -19.45 18.10 14.52
N ARG A 60 -19.34 18.08 13.18
CA ARG A 60 -19.06 19.27 12.37
C ARG A 60 -20.36 19.91 11.89
N TYR A 61 -21.04 20.62 12.78
CA TYR A 61 -22.32 21.29 12.49
C TYR A 61 -22.16 22.67 11.85
N VAL A 62 -20.98 23.27 12.00
CA VAL A 62 -20.64 24.57 11.43
C VAL A 62 -19.53 24.42 10.41
N LEU A 63 -19.63 25.19 9.32
CA LEU A 63 -18.67 25.10 8.22
C LEU A 63 -17.28 25.59 8.62
N PHE A 64 -17.21 26.59 9.51
CA PHE A 64 -15.97 27.20 9.97
C PHE A 64 -15.55 26.66 11.34
N PRO A 65 -14.23 26.54 11.60
CA PRO A 65 -13.10 26.83 10.70
C PRO A 65 -12.85 25.73 9.65
N ILE A 66 -12.38 26.12 8.46
CA ILE A 66 -12.10 25.18 7.36
C ILE A 66 -10.81 24.40 7.67
N LYS A 67 -10.86 23.06 7.61
CA LYS A 67 -9.70 22.20 7.88
C LYS A 67 -8.76 22.08 6.67
N TYR A 68 -9.33 21.91 5.48
CA TYR A 68 -8.56 21.66 4.25
C TYR A 68 -8.63 22.88 3.31
N HIS A 69 -7.63 23.76 3.43
CA HIS A 69 -7.58 25.02 2.70
C HIS A 69 -7.38 24.83 1.19
N ASP A 70 -6.63 23.82 0.78
CA ASP A 70 -6.36 23.55 -0.64
C ASP A 70 -7.60 23.10 -1.40
N VAL A 71 -8.42 22.25 -0.77
CA VAL A 71 -9.73 21.83 -1.31
C VAL A 71 -10.64 23.04 -1.48
N TRP A 72 -10.68 23.92 -0.48
CA TRP A 72 -11.45 25.17 -0.55
C TRP A 72 -10.95 26.09 -1.67
N LYS A 73 -9.62 26.21 -1.85
CA LYS A 73 -9.01 26.99 -2.93
C LYS A 73 -9.40 26.44 -4.31
N MET A 74 -9.38 25.12 -4.50
CA MET A 74 -9.85 24.48 -5.73
C MET A 74 -11.33 24.75 -5.97
N TYR A 75 -12.18 24.59 -4.96
CA TYR A 75 -13.61 24.90 -5.05
C TYR A 75 -13.85 26.35 -5.48
N LYS A 76 -13.17 27.31 -4.84
CA LYS A 76 -13.28 28.74 -5.16
C LYS A 76 -12.78 29.06 -6.58
N ARG A 77 -11.74 28.38 -7.05
CA ARG A 77 -11.24 28.52 -8.42
C ARG A 77 -12.26 27.99 -9.43
N ALA A 78 -12.86 26.83 -9.16
CA ALA A 78 -13.87 26.23 -10.03
C ALA A 78 -15.14 27.11 -10.13
N LEU A 79 -15.55 27.74 -9.03
CA LEU A 79 -16.67 28.69 -9.03
C LEU A 79 -16.38 30.02 -9.73
N ALA A 80 -15.11 30.42 -9.81
CA ALA A 80 -14.70 31.69 -10.41
C ALA A 80 -14.37 31.56 -11.91
N SER A 81 -14.47 30.33 -12.46
CA SER A 81 -14.37 30.03 -13.89
C SER A 81 -15.76 29.99 -14.53
#